data_AF-A0A6N6Q3X7-F1
#
_entry.id   AF-A0A6N6Q3X7-F1
#
_cell.length_a   1.000
_cell.length_b   1.000
_cell.length_c   1.000
_cell.angle_alpha   90.00
_cell.angle_beta   90.00
_cell.angle_gamma   90.00
#
_symmetry.space_group_name_H-M   'P 1'
#
loop_
_entity.id
_entity.type
_entity.pdbx_description
1 polymer ?
#
loop_
_entity_poly.entity_id
_entity_poly.type
_entity_poly.pdbx_seq_one_letter_code
_entity_poly.pdbx_strand_id
1 'polypeptide(L)'
;MKIKLLNWGLLLFLCLGTGCTSFHHEWRKASRSPAPTDSYLGRWEGEWLSAKNGHHGKLRCLLGEDSSSTQFRAHFRATYASVLHFSYAAALTGAVTNGVVQFTGESDLGKLGGGVYKYSGSANATHFSCTYESKYDHGTFQMSRSK
;
A
#
# COMPACT_ATOMS: atom_id res chain seq x y z
N MET A 1 52.37 29.50 6.57
CA MET A 1 52.15 28.08 6.20
C MET A 1 51.47 27.38 7.36
N LYS A 2 50.16 27.11 7.27
CA LYS A 2 49.39 26.33 8.27
C LYS A 2 48.45 25.39 7.49
N ILE A 3 48.71 24.10 7.59
CA ILE A 3 47.84 23.01 7.08
C ILE A 3 46.94 22.59 8.25
N LYS A 4 45.62 22.45 7.99
CA LYS A 4 44.56 21.78 8.78
C LYS A 4 43.20 22.33 8.24
N LEU A 5 42.14 21.61 7.92
CA LEU A 5 41.77 20.19 8.00
C LEU A 5 40.79 19.91 6.85
N LEU A 6 40.99 18.74 6.24
CA LEU A 6 40.02 18.02 5.44
C LEU A 6 38.79 17.67 6.28
N ASN A 7 37.64 17.50 5.61
CA ASN A 7 36.42 16.81 6.06
C ASN A 7 35.26 17.71 6.53
N TRP A 8 34.53 18.29 5.59
CA TRP A 8 33.09 18.51 5.76
C TRP A 8 32.33 17.40 5.04
N GLY A 9 31.94 16.41 5.84
CA GLY A 9 31.07 15.33 5.43
C GLY A 9 29.74 15.88 4.94
N LEU A 10 29.55 15.87 3.63
CA LEU A 10 28.23 15.87 3.02
C LEU A 10 27.75 14.41 3.01
N LEU A 11 27.38 13.91 4.19
CA LEU A 11 26.51 12.74 4.32
C LEU A 11 25.12 13.18 3.87
N LEU A 12 24.96 13.30 2.55
CA LEU A 12 23.66 13.33 1.90
C LEU A 12 23.00 12.00 2.25
N PHE A 13 22.08 12.08 3.20
CA PHE A 13 21.13 11.05 3.59
C PHE A 13 20.28 10.71 2.37
N LEU A 14 20.84 9.91 1.46
CA LEU A 14 20.17 9.36 0.30
C LEU A 14 19.43 8.10 0.75
N CYS A 15 18.45 8.24 1.64
CA CYS A 15 17.43 7.21 1.86
C CYS A 15 16.40 7.26 0.72
N LEU A 16 16.87 7.10 -0.52
CA LEU A 16 16.03 6.99 -1.70
C LEU A 16 15.97 5.51 -2.10
N GLY A 17 14.84 4.87 -1.78
CA GLY A 17 14.28 3.81 -2.62
C GLY A 17 14.70 2.36 -2.37
N THR A 18 14.29 1.76 -1.26
CA THR A 18 14.14 0.28 -1.17
C THR A 18 12.72 -0.20 -1.52
N GLY A 19 11.77 0.71 -1.73
CA GLY A 19 10.35 0.36 -1.93
C GLY A 19 10.03 -0.39 -3.23
N CYS A 20 10.69 -0.05 -4.34
CA CYS A 20 10.37 -0.62 -5.66
C CYS A 20 10.84 -2.07 -5.83
N THR A 21 12.02 -2.41 -5.30
CA THR A 21 12.54 -3.78 -5.31
C THR A 21 11.82 -4.67 -4.30
N SER A 22 11.44 -4.12 -3.14
CA SER A 22 10.69 -4.85 -2.10
C SER A 22 9.35 -5.36 -2.61
N PHE A 23 8.50 -4.49 -3.18
CA PHE A 23 7.16 -4.91 -3.57
C PHE A 23 7.18 -6.03 -4.61
N HIS A 24 7.99 -5.92 -5.67
CA HIS A 24 8.09 -6.96 -6.70
C HIS A 24 8.62 -8.29 -6.16
N HIS A 25 9.59 -8.23 -5.25
CA HIS A 25 10.13 -9.41 -4.60
C HIS A 25 9.08 -10.10 -3.72
N GLU A 26 8.40 -9.34 -2.86
CA GLU A 26 7.33 -9.85 -1.98
C GLU A 26 6.14 -10.40 -2.77
N TRP A 27 5.74 -9.69 -3.83
CA TRP A 27 4.69 -10.13 -4.74
C TRP A 27 5.01 -11.47 -5.39
N ARG A 28 6.24 -11.65 -5.90
CA ARG A 28 6.68 -12.93 -6.50
C ARG A 28 6.83 -14.03 -5.46
N LYS A 29 7.25 -13.71 -4.24
CA LYS A 29 7.30 -14.67 -3.13
C LYS A 29 5.89 -15.19 -2.81
N ALA A 30 4.93 -14.27 -2.68
CA ALA A 30 3.54 -14.60 -2.41
C ALA A 30 2.83 -15.34 -3.56
N SER A 31 3.33 -15.24 -4.79
CA SER A 31 2.82 -16.06 -5.91
C SER A 31 3.31 -17.51 -5.87
N ARG A 32 4.51 -17.75 -5.32
CA ARG A 32 5.11 -19.09 -5.20
C ARG A 32 4.60 -19.86 -3.99
N SER A 33 4.15 -19.15 -2.96
CA SER A 33 3.53 -19.70 -1.77
C SER A 33 2.22 -18.94 -1.50
N PRO A 34 1.14 -19.24 -2.24
CA PRO A 34 -0.14 -18.58 -2.07
C PRO A 34 -0.70 -18.77 -0.67
N ALA A 35 -1.43 -17.77 -0.18
CA ALA A 35 -2.22 -17.91 1.03
C ALA A 35 -3.34 -18.98 0.82
N PRO A 36 -3.84 -19.60 1.90
CA PRO A 36 -5.01 -20.47 1.83
C PRO A 36 -6.19 -19.79 1.12
N THR A 37 -6.99 -20.57 0.39
CA THR A 37 -8.07 -20.05 -0.46
C THR A 37 -9.20 -19.35 0.32
N ASP A 38 -9.32 -19.66 1.60
CA ASP A 38 -10.27 -19.08 2.56
C ASP A 38 -9.70 -17.90 3.36
N SER A 39 -8.39 -17.63 3.27
CA SER A 39 -7.73 -16.57 4.01
C SER A 39 -7.88 -15.22 3.31
N TYR A 40 -8.19 -14.13 4.02
CA TYR A 40 -8.15 -12.76 3.46
C TYR A 40 -6.73 -12.26 3.12
N LEU A 41 -5.67 -12.94 3.55
CA LEU A 41 -4.28 -12.55 3.32
C LEU A 41 -3.81 -12.84 1.89
N GLY A 42 -2.69 -12.23 1.50
CA GLY A 42 -2.00 -12.52 0.26
C GLY A 42 -2.25 -11.51 -0.85
N ARG A 43 -2.22 -11.98 -2.10
CA ARG A 43 -2.19 -11.12 -3.29
C ARG A 43 -3.58 -10.74 -3.78
N TRP A 44 -3.74 -9.44 -3.99
CA TRP A 44 -4.94 -8.79 -4.50
C TRP A 44 -4.60 -7.98 -5.75
N GLU A 45 -5.44 -8.06 -6.78
CA GLU A 45 -5.32 -7.25 -8.00
C GLU A 45 -6.69 -6.67 -8.37
N GLY A 46 -6.70 -5.43 -8.85
CA GLY A 46 -7.92 -4.71 -9.21
C GLY A 46 -7.63 -3.28 -9.64
N GLU A 47 -8.51 -2.35 -9.27
CA GLU A 47 -8.42 -0.96 -9.69
C GLU A 47 -8.69 0.01 -8.54
N TRP A 48 -8.11 1.20 -8.65
CA TRP A 48 -8.50 2.37 -7.87
C TRP A 48 -9.30 3.32 -8.75
N LEU A 49 -10.26 4.03 -8.17
CA LEU A 49 -11.08 5.05 -8.84
C LEU A 49 -11.21 6.28 -7.94
N SER A 50 -10.86 7.45 -8.46
CA SER A 50 -11.18 8.75 -7.88
C SER A 50 -12.62 9.12 -8.24
N ALA A 51 -13.46 9.30 -7.22
CA ALA A 51 -14.81 9.83 -7.40
C ALA A 51 -14.81 11.34 -7.67
N LYS A 52 -13.71 12.05 -7.37
CA LYS A 52 -13.58 13.49 -7.63
C LYS A 52 -13.40 13.82 -9.11
N ASN A 53 -12.58 13.06 -9.83
CA ASN A 53 -12.21 13.38 -11.22
C ASN A 53 -12.32 12.20 -12.20
N GLY A 54 -12.73 11.02 -11.74
CA GLY A 54 -12.89 9.83 -12.57
C GLY A 54 -11.58 9.15 -12.98
N HIS A 55 -10.42 9.68 -12.57
CA HIS A 55 -9.15 9.00 -12.79
C HIS A 55 -9.15 7.64 -12.09
N HIS A 56 -8.59 6.66 -12.77
CA HIS A 56 -8.50 5.30 -12.27
C HIS A 56 -7.24 4.64 -12.79
N GLY A 57 -6.95 3.46 -12.25
CA GLY A 57 -5.87 2.65 -12.78
C GLY A 57 -5.68 1.36 -12.02
N LYS A 58 -4.78 0.53 -12.53
CA LYS A 58 -4.47 -0.78 -11.94
C LYS A 58 -3.91 -0.62 -10.54
N LEU A 59 -4.36 -1.50 -9.66
CA LEU A 59 -3.92 -1.58 -8.27
C LEU A 59 -3.56 -3.03 -7.95
N ARG A 60 -2.43 -3.20 -7.28
CA ARG A 60 -2.04 -4.45 -6.62
C ARG A 60 -1.86 -4.21 -5.14
N CYS A 61 -2.17 -5.22 -4.34
CA CYS A 61 -2.00 -5.18 -2.89
C CYS A 61 -1.51 -6.53 -2.39
N LEU A 62 -0.50 -6.50 -1.51
CA LEU A 62 -0.14 -7.63 -0.68
C LEU A 62 -0.64 -7.35 0.73
N LEU A 63 -1.65 -8.09 1.18
CA LEU A 63 -2.18 -7.99 2.53
C LEU A 63 -1.50 -9.02 3.43
N GLY A 64 -0.87 -8.56 4.50
CA GLY A 64 -0.23 -9.38 5.53
C GLY A 64 -0.72 -9.00 6.92
N GLU A 65 -0.61 -9.94 7.85
CA GLU A 65 -0.68 -9.65 9.29
C GLU A 65 0.64 -9.06 9.78
N ASP A 66 0.54 -8.13 10.74
CA ASP A 66 1.67 -7.71 11.54
C ASP A 66 1.67 -8.49 12.86
N SER A 67 2.34 -7.97 13.88
CA SER A 67 2.63 -8.65 15.14
C SER A 67 1.40 -8.91 16.03
N SER A 68 0.21 -8.43 15.66
CA SER A 68 -1.06 -8.66 16.40
C SER A 68 -2.22 -9.03 15.47
N SER A 69 -3.23 -9.72 16.03
CA SER A 69 -4.46 -10.11 15.31
C SER A 69 -5.35 -8.94 14.86
N THR A 70 -4.98 -7.72 15.23
CA THR A 70 -5.72 -6.49 14.90
C THR A 70 -4.92 -5.53 14.03
N GLN A 71 -3.66 -5.83 13.73
CA GLN A 71 -2.78 -4.99 12.94
C GLN A 71 -2.38 -5.72 11.65
N PHE A 72 -2.57 -5.04 10.54
CA PHE A 72 -2.29 -5.56 9.21
C PHE A 72 -1.45 -4.56 8.44
N ARG A 73 -0.71 -5.08 7.47
CA ARG A 73 0.03 -4.27 6.52
C ARG A 73 -0.48 -4.56 5.12
N ALA A 74 -0.93 -3.50 4.44
CA ALA A 74 -1.28 -3.55 3.03
C ALA A 74 -0.20 -2.85 2.21
N HIS A 75 0.59 -3.64 1.48
CA HIS A 75 1.61 -3.09 0.58
C HIS A 75 0.97 -2.91 -0.80
N PHE A 76 0.71 -1.66 -1.19
CA PHE A 76 0.07 -1.31 -2.45
C PHE A 76 1.08 -0.99 -3.54
N ARG A 77 0.71 -1.29 -4.78
CA ARG A 77 1.32 -0.76 -5.99
C ARG A 77 0.25 -0.29 -6.97
N ALA A 78 0.18 1.02 -7.17
CA ALA A 78 -0.76 1.67 -8.07
C ALA A 78 -0.08 2.02 -9.41
N THR A 79 -0.89 2.04 -10.47
CA THR A 79 -0.54 2.61 -11.77
C THR A 79 -1.40 3.84 -12.01
N TYR A 80 -0.78 4.96 -12.34
CA TYR A 80 -1.42 6.25 -12.60
C TYR A 80 -1.09 6.71 -14.01
N ALA A 81 -2.10 7.25 -14.72
CA ALA A 81 -1.98 7.68 -16.12
C ALA A 81 -1.29 6.63 -17.02
N SER A 82 -1.51 5.35 -16.73
CA SER A 82 -0.94 4.19 -17.43
C SER A 82 0.60 4.04 -17.46
N VAL A 83 1.36 5.01 -16.94
CA VAL A 83 2.84 5.02 -17.04
C VAL A 83 3.56 5.23 -15.71
N LEU A 84 2.92 5.88 -14.73
CA LEU A 84 3.53 6.14 -13.43
C LEU A 84 3.17 5.04 -12.44
N HIS A 85 4.16 4.53 -11.72
CA HIS A 85 3.95 3.52 -10.70
C HIS A 85 4.32 4.06 -9.32
N PHE A 86 3.41 3.89 -8.37
CA PHE A 86 3.60 4.28 -6.98
C PHE A 86 3.48 3.05 -6.10
N SER A 87 4.36 2.92 -5.12
CA SER A 87 4.27 1.85 -4.11
C SER A 87 4.20 2.48 -2.72
N TYR A 88 3.29 1.97 -1.89
CA TYR A 88 3.05 2.52 -0.56
C TYR A 88 2.61 1.41 0.40
N ALA A 89 3.13 1.42 1.63
CA ALA A 89 2.70 0.50 2.69
C ALA A 89 1.74 1.23 3.63
N ALA A 90 0.50 0.76 3.69
CA ALA A 90 -0.52 1.24 4.61
C ALA A 90 -0.57 0.34 5.85
N ALA A 91 -0.61 0.96 7.03
CA ALA A 91 -0.93 0.29 8.28
C ALA A 91 -2.45 0.26 8.45
N LEU A 92 -3.02 -0.93 8.63
CA LEU A 92 -4.45 -1.11 8.82
C LEU A 92 -4.70 -1.65 10.22
N THR A 93 -5.65 -1.06 10.92
CA THR A 93 -6.18 -1.60 12.18
C THR A 93 -7.58 -2.14 11.95
N GLY A 94 -7.83 -3.36 12.40
CA GLY A 94 -9.08 -4.04 12.10
C GLY A 94 -9.40 -5.22 13.02
N ALA A 95 -10.52 -5.86 12.73
CA ALA A 95 -10.96 -7.07 13.40
C ALA A 95 -11.41 -8.10 12.36
N VAL A 96 -11.21 -9.37 12.69
CA VAL A 96 -11.61 -10.50 11.85
C VAL A 96 -12.86 -11.12 12.45
N THR A 97 -13.89 -11.32 11.63
CA THR A 97 -15.12 -12.02 12.02
C THR A 97 -15.59 -12.86 10.85
N ASN A 98 -15.81 -14.17 11.06
CA ASN A 98 -16.28 -15.11 10.04
C ASN A 98 -15.47 -15.07 8.72
N GLY A 99 -14.14 -14.98 8.83
CA GLY A 99 -13.24 -14.94 7.66
C GLY A 99 -13.24 -13.60 6.89
N VAL A 100 -13.89 -12.57 7.42
CA VAL A 100 -13.86 -11.20 6.88
C VAL A 100 -13.06 -10.32 7.82
N VAL A 101 -12.03 -9.65 7.30
CA VAL A 101 -11.37 -8.56 8.01
C VAL A 101 -12.08 -7.25 7.66
N GLN A 102 -12.48 -6.50 8.68
CA GLN A 102 -12.93 -5.12 8.57
C GLN A 102 -11.82 -4.23 9.12
N PHE A 103 -11.40 -3.22 8.36
CA PHE A 103 -10.24 -2.42 8.70
C PHE A 103 -10.44 -0.93 8.44
N THR A 104 -9.65 -0.14 9.14
CA THR A 104 -9.48 1.30 8.96
C THR A 104 -8.01 1.67 9.05
N GLY A 105 -7.66 2.88 8.62
CA GLY A 105 -6.36 3.46 8.90
C GLY A 105 -6.19 4.82 8.26
N GLU A 106 -5.01 5.38 8.44
CA GLU A 106 -4.64 6.64 7.82
C GLU A 106 -3.16 6.69 7.49
N SER A 107 -2.81 7.59 6.58
CA SER A 107 -1.46 7.70 6.04
C SER A 107 -1.24 9.11 5.50
N ASP A 108 -0.20 9.79 5.98
CA ASP A 108 0.23 11.07 5.41
C ASP A 108 1.21 10.83 4.27
N LEU A 109 0.79 11.15 3.05
CA LEU A 109 1.61 11.06 1.84
C LEU A 109 2.44 12.34 1.60
N GLY A 110 2.41 13.27 2.55
CA GLY A 110 3.07 14.56 2.46
C GLY A 110 2.33 15.52 1.52
N LYS A 111 2.76 16.79 1.52
CA LYS A 111 2.09 17.87 0.77
C LYS A 111 2.00 17.59 -0.74
N LEU A 112 3.05 17.00 -1.33
CA LEU A 112 3.09 16.64 -2.75
C LEU A 112 2.23 15.41 -3.09
N GLY A 113 1.96 14.55 -2.10
CA GLY A 113 1.15 13.35 -2.25
C GLY A 113 -0.31 13.53 -1.85
N GLY A 114 -0.77 14.76 -1.58
CA GLY A 114 -2.16 15.04 -1.19
C GLY A 114 -2.44 15.06 0.32
N GLY A 115 -1.40 14.97 1.15
CA GLY A 115 -1.50 15.03 2.60
C GLY A 115 -2.06 13.75 3.21
N VAL A 116 -2.91 13.90 4.23
CA VAL A 116 -3.46 12.77 4.99
C VAL A 116 -4.61 12.12 4.22
N TYR A 117 -4.46 10.82 3.99
CA TYR A 117 -5.49 9.92 3.49
C TYR A 117 -6.03 9.08 4.64
N LYS A 118 -7.34 9.01 4.76
CA LYS A 118 -8.05 8.08 5.63
C LYS A 118 -8.74 7.04 4.77
N TYR A 119 -8.81 5.81 5.27
CA TYR A 119 -9.40 4.72 4.54
C TYR A 119 -10.11 3.73 5.45
N SER A 120 -11.14 3.09 4.91
CA SER A 120 -11.91 2.04 5.58
C SER A 120 -12.37 1.01 4.55
N GLY A 121 -12.34 -0.26 4.91
CA GLY A 121 -12.65 -1.32 3.97
C GLY A 121 -12.76 -2.69 4.60
N SER A 122 -12.88 -3.68 3.72
CA SER A 122 -12.93 -5.07 4.11
C SER A 122 -12.25 -5.98 3.09
N ALA A 123 -11.81 -7.13 3.57
CA ALA A 123 -11.33 -8.21 2.71
C ALA A 123 -11.83 -9.56 3.22
N ASN A 124 -12.12 -10.47 2.30
CA ASN A 124 -12.53 -11.85 2.59
C ASN A 124 -11.77 -12.83 1.69
N ALA A 125 -12.24 -14.08 1.56
CA ALA A 125 -11.62 -15.08 0.70
C ALA A 125 -11.53 -14.68 -0.80
N THR A 126 -12.37 -13.76 -1.28
CA THR A 126 -12.53 -13.50 -2.74
C THR A 126 -12.45 -12.03 -3.14
N HIS A 127 -12.80 -11.12 -2.24
CA HIS A 127 -12.91 -9.68 -2.51
C HIS A 127 -12.13 -8.85 -1.50
N PHE A 128 -11.55 -7.76 -1.98
CA PHE A 128 -11.00 -6.68 -1.18
C PHE A 128 -11.61 -5.37 -1.71
N SER A 129 -12.24 -4.61 -0.84
CA SER A 129 -12.87 -3.33 -1.17
C SER A 129 -12.56 -2.30 -0.10
N CYS A 130 -12.26 -1.07 -0.51
CA CYS A 130 -11.94 0.00 0.41
C CYS A 130 -12.41 1.34 -0.14
N THR A 131 -12.80 2.26 0.74
CA THR A 131 -12.93 3.69 0.43
C THR A 131 -11.70 4.44 0.94
N TYR A 132 -11.34 5.52 0.26
CA TYR A 132 -10.33 6.47 0.74
C TYR A 132 -10.86 7.90 0.63
N GLU A 133 -10.37 8.77 1.50
CA GLU A 133 -10.66 10.20 1.49
C GLU A 133 -9.43 10.99 1.96
N SER A 134 -9.19 12.11 1.30
CA SER A 134 -8.25 13.15 1.70
C SER A 134 -8.86 14.52 1.41
N LYS A 135 -8.16 15.59 1.79
CA LYS A 135 -8.56 16.95 1.44
C LYS A 135 -8.72 17.15 -0.08
N TYR A 136 -7.96 16.42 -0.89
CA TYR A 136 -7.88 16.66 -2.34
C TYR A 136 -8.57 15.61 -3.18
N ASP A 137 -8.92 14.45 -2.64
CA ASP A 137 -9.53 13.37 -3.41
C ASP A 137 -10.30 12.39 -2.50
N HIS A 138 -11.24 11.65 -3.08
CA HIS A 138 -11.89 10.52 -2.43
C HIS A 138 -12.27 9.50 -3.49
N GLY A 139 -12.40 8.24 -3.10
CA GLY A 139 -12.61 7.19 -4.06
C GLY A 139 -12.65 5.80 -3.47
N THR A 140 -12.50 4.80 -4.35
CA THR A 140 -12.65 3.39 -4.02
C THR A 140 -11.54 2.54 -4.60
N PHE A 141 -11.19 1.48 -3.88
CA PHE A 141 -10.43 0.34 -4.39
C PHE A 141 -11.38 -0.85 -4.51
N GLN A 142 -11.34 -1.53 -5.66
CA GLN A 142 -12.10 -2.76 -5.91
C GLN A 142 -11.17 -3.81 -6.47
N MET A 143 -11.02 -4.93 -5.75
CA MET A 143 -10.00 -5.92 -6.04
C MET A 143 -10.48 -7.35 -5.80
N SER A 144 -9.90 -8.28 -6.54
CA SER A 144 -10.12 -9.71 -6.43
C SER A 144 -8.79 -10.45 -6.25
N ARG A 145 -8.87 -11.75 -6.01
CA ARG A 145 -7.67 -12.61 -5.96
C ARG A 145 -6.82 -12.47 -7.21
N SER A 146 -5.52 -12.28 -6.99
CA SER A 146 -4.56 -12.35 -8.07
C SER A 146 -4.46 -13.81 -8.57
N LYS A 147 -4.46 -13.97 -9.90
CA LYS A 147 -4.25 -15.28 -10.54
C LYS A 147 -2.82 -15.79 -10.35
#